data_AF-A0A979H4I2-F1
#
_entry.id   AF-A0A979H4I2-F1
#
_cell.length_a   1.000
_cell.length_b   1.000
_cell.length_c   1.000
_cell.angle_alpha   90.00
_cell.angle_beta   90.00
_cell.angle_gamma   90.00
#
_symmetry.space_group_name_H-M   'P 1'
#
loop_
_entity.id
_entity.type
_entity.pdbx_description
1 polymer ?
#
loop_
_entity_poly.entity_id
_entity_poly.type
_entity_poly.pdbx_seq_one_letter_code
_entity_poly.pdbx_strand_id
1 'polypeptide(L)' 'MNKMNARTLSDYIAFYHNGNQAEFARHMGVNRQQVTKWIKGGWIVINHQLFSPQRDIPENISHGGSAL' A
#
# COMPACT_ATOMS: atom_id res chain seq x y z
N MET A 1 -3.35 -3.08 -25.02
CA MET A 1 -2.41 -3.05 -23.87
C MET A 1 -3.08 -2.28 -22.73
N ASN A 2 -3.68 -2.96 -21.76
CA ASN A 2 -4.28 -2.26 -20.61
C ASN A 2 -3.14 -1.71 -19.73
N LYS A 3 -2.92 -0.39 -19.78
CA LYS A 3 -2.05 0.30 -18.83
C LYS A 3 -2.61 0.06 -17.43
N MET A 4 -1.93 -0.75 -16.62
CA MET A 4 -2.21 -0.82 -15.19
C MET A 4 -1.86 0.53 -14.59
N ASN A 5 -2.87 1.31 -14.22
CA ASN A 5 -2.69 2.63 -13.60
C ASN A 5 -2.39 2.45 -12.11
N ALA A 6 -1.18 1.98 -11.79
CA ALA A 6 -0.68 1.94 -10.44
C ALA A 6 -0.40 3.36 -9.93
N ARG A 7 -0.91 3.70 -8.74
CA ARG A 7 -0.65 4.99 -8.08
C ARG A 7 -0.46 4.79 -6.58
N THR A 8 0.20 5.73 -5.92
CA THR A 8 0.18 5.73 -4.45
C THR A 8 -1.25 5.97 -3.95
N LEU A 9 -1.58 5.46 -2.75
CA LEU A 9 -2.88 5.75 -2.16
C LEU A 9 -3.11 7.25 -1.99
N SER A 10 -2.08 8.02 -1.67
CA SER A 10 -2.18 9.48 -1.52
C SER A 10 -2.60 10.15 -2.83
N ASP A 11 -1.99 9.79 -3.96
CA ASP A 11 -2.33 10.36 -5.27
C ASP A 11 -3.72 9.94 -5.72
N TYR A 12 -4.13 8.71 -5.42
CA TYR A 12 -5.48 8.25 -5.69
C TYR A 12 -6.52 9.09 -4.94
N ILE A 13 -6.30 9.36 -3.64
CA ILE A 13 -7.19 10.20 -2.84
C ILE A 13 -7.17 11.65 -3.34
N ALA A 14 -6.01 12.17 -3.73
CA ALA A 14 -5.91 13.51 -4.32
C ALA A 14 -6.75 13.64 -5.59
N PHE A 15 -6.68 12.65 -6.48
CA PHE A 15 -7.36 12.68 -7.78
C PHE A 15 -8.86 12.37 -7.70
N TYR A 16 -9.27 11.38 -6.90
CA TYR A 16 -10.66 10.90 -6.88
C TYR A 16 -11.49 11.44 -5.71
N HIS A 17 -10.85 11.97 -4.67
CA HIS A 17 -11.52 12.49 -3.47
C HIS A 17 -11.06 13.91 -3.12
N ASN A 18 -10.47 14.65 -4.07
CA ASN A 18 -9.98 16.02 -3.87
C ASN A 18 -9.04 16.17 -2.66
N GLY A 19 -8.26 15.13 -2.34
CA GLY A 19 -7.36 15.10 -1.18
C GLY A 19 -8.05 14.86 0.16
N ASN A 20 -9.37 14.62 0.16
CA ASN A 20 -10.15 14.42 1.37
C ASN A 20 -10.07 12.97 1.87
N GLN A 21 -9.11 12.72 2.78
CA GLN A 21 -8.96 11.40 3.41
C GLN A 21 -10.19 10.96 4.22
N ALA A 22 -10.97 11.91 4.80
CA ALA A 22 -12.14 11.57 5.59
C ALA A 22 -13.29 11.05 4.70
N GLU A 23 -13.44 11.65 3.52
CA GLU A 23 -14.39 11.19 2.52
C GLU A 23 -14.02 9.80 1.97
N PHE A 24 -12.75 9.59 1.63
CA PHE A 24 -12.24 8.27 1.23
C PHE A 24 -12.47 7.21 2.32
N ALA A 25 -12.16 7.55 3.59
CA ALA A 25 -12.38 6.67 4.72
C ALA A 25 -13.86 6.27 4.86
N ARG A 26 -14.77 7.24 4.74
CA ARG A 26 -16.23 7.00 4.75
C ARG A 26 -16.66 6.08 3.60
N HIS A 27 -16.11 6.28 2.40
CA HIS A 27 -16.40 5.42 1.24
C HIS A 27 -15.92 3.98 1.46
N MET A 28 -14.77 3.81 2.11
CA MET A 28 -14.18 2.50 2.43
C MET A 28 -14.76 1.86 3.71
N GLY A 29 -15.65 2.54 4.44
CA GLY A 29 -16.18 2.05 5.72
C GLY A 29 -15.13 1.92 6.82
N VAL A 30 -14.02 2.66 6.74
CA VAL A 30 -12.94 2.66 7.74
C VAL A 30 -12.80 4.02 8.40
N ASN A 31 -12.05 4.08 9.51
CA ASN A 31 -11.69 5.35 10.11
C ASN A 31 -10.52 6.04 9.38
N ARG A 32 -10.40 7.36 9.54
CA ARG A 32 -9.33 8.15 8.92
C ARG A 32 -7.92 7.72 9.35
N GLN A 33 -7.75 7.23 10.58
CA GLN A 33 -6.45 6.80 11.10
C GLN A 33 -5.93 5.57 10.34
N GLN A 34 -6.81 4.66 9.94
CA GLN A 34 -6.50 3.52 9.10
C GLN A 34 -5.96 3.97 7.74
N VAL A 35 -6.59 4.97 7.12
CA VAL A 35 -6.12 5.56 5.86
C VAL A 35 -4.73 6.19 6.04
N THR A 36 -4.51 6.91 7.14
CA THR A 36 -3.18 7.46 7.46
C THR A 36 -2.13 6.35 7.63
N LYS A 37 -2.48 5.22 8.26
CA LYS A 37 -1.57 4.06 8.37
C LYS A 37 -1.23 3.47 7.01
N TRP A 38 -2.20 3.35 6.10
CA TRP A 38 -1.97 2.87 4.75
C TRP A 38 -1.06 3.79 3.94
N ILE A 39 -1.29 5.11 4.00
CA ILE A 39 -0.45 6.11 3.34
C ILE A 39 0.99 6.03 3.87
N LYS A 40 1.17 6.05 5.19
CA LYS A 40 2.50 5.92 5.82
C LYS A 40 3.16 4.57 5.52
N GLY A 41 2.35 3.52 5.40
CA GLY A 41 2.79 2.19 5.05
C GLY A 41 3.04 1.98 3.56
N GLY A 42 2.98 3.02 2.72
CA GLY A 42 3.33 2.93 1.30
C GLY A 42 2.33 2.16 0.43
N TRP A 43 1.08 2.03 0.86
CA TRP A 43 0.07 1.27 0.12
C TRP A 43 -0.23 1.91 -1.25
N ILE A 44 -0.49 1.06 -2.24
CA ILE A 44 -0.71 1.45 -3.65
C ILE A 44 -2.11 1.04 -4.10
N VAL A 45 -2.63 1.74 -5.10
CA VAL A 45 -3.90 1.42 -5.75
C VAL A 45 -3.63 1.02 -7.19
N ILE A 46 -4.13 -0.15 -7.59
CA ILE A 46 -4.08 -0.67 -8.97
C ILE A 46 -5.50 -0.99 -9.37
N ASN A 47 -6.00 -0.41 -10.46
CA ASN A 47 -7.36 -0.64 -10.97
C ASN A 47 -8.46 -0.48 -9.88
N HIS A 48 -8.38 0.59 -9.07
CA HIS A 48 -9.28 0.85 -7.93
C HIS A 48 -9.24 -0.19 -6.79
N GLN A 49 -8.27 -1.09 -6.80
CA GLN A 49 -8.02 -2.04 -5.71
C GLN A 49 -6.81 -1.60 -4.90
N LEU A 50 -6.92 -1.68 -3.57
CA LEU A 50 -5.92 -1.24 -2.61
C LEU A 50 -5.00 -2.42 -2.22
N PHE A 51 -3.69 -2.25 -2.39
CA PHE A 51 -2.66 -3.24 -2.08
C PHE A 51 -1.68 -2.72 -1.04
N SER A 52 -1.31 -3.57 -0.08
CA SER A 52 -0.17 -3.33 0.81
C SER A 52 1.15 -3.63 0.11
N PRO A 53 2.25 -2.94 0.42
CA PRO A 53 3.56 -3.36 -0.06
C PRO A 53 3.87 -4.79 0.40
N GLN A 54 4.46 -5.58 -0.50
CA GLN A 54 5.03 -6.87 -0.13
C GLN A 54 6.32 -6.61 0.65
N ARG A 55 6.55 -7.37 1.73
CA ARG A 55 7.78 -7.26 2.50
C ARG A 55 8.91 -7.94 1.76
N ASP A 56 10.08 -7.33 1.78
CA ASP A 56 11.31 -8.01 1.39
C ASP A 56 11.51 -9.23 2.29
N ILE A 57 11.66 -10.40 1.68
CA ILE A 57 12.07 -11.61 2.38
C ILE A 57 13.60 -11.62 2.34
N PRO A 58 14.29 -11.52 3.48
CA PRO A 58 15.74 -11.64 3.48
C PRO A 58 16.13 -13.03 3.00
N GLU A 59 17.16 -13.15 2.16
CA GLU A 59 17.71 -14.45 1.78
C GLU A 59 18.18 -15.17 3.05
N ASN A 60 17.72 -16.42 3.24
CA ASN A 60 18.24 -17.27 4.30
C ASN A 60 19.63 -17.78 3.90
N ILE A 61 20.63 -16.91 3.97
CA ILE A 61 22.04 -17.31 3.96
C ILE A 61 22.40 -17.94 5.32
N SER A 62 21.77 -19.08 5.63
CA SER A 62 22.24 -20.00 6.66
C SER A 62 23.58 -20.54 6.17
N HIS A 63 24.67 -19.90 6.61
CA HIS A 63 25.99 -20.49 6.53
C HIS A 63 25.96 -21.75 7.41
N GLY A 64 25.92 -22.91 6.75
CA GLY A 64 26.23 -24.18 7.36
C GLY A 64 27.63 -24.11 7.97
N GLY A 65 27.69 -23.73 9.25
CA GLY A 65 28.88 -23.83 10.07
C GLY A 65 29.19 -25.29 10.30
N SER A 66 30.02 -25.83 9.41
CA SER A 66 30.75 -27.07 9.57
C SER A 66 31.47 -27.05 10.93
N ALA A 67 31.08 -27.93 11.85
CA ALA A 67 31.93 -28.32 12.96
C ALA A 67 32.69 -29.58 12.52
N LEU A 68 33.96 -29.37 12.20
CA LEU A 68 35.00 -30.41 12.13
C LEU A 68 35.27 -30.96 13.53
#